data_AF-A0A7W4EZR5-F1
#
_entry.id   AF-A0A7W4EZR5-F1
#
_cell.length_a   1.000
_cell.length_b   1.000
_cell.length_c   1.000
_cell.angle_alpha   90.00
_cell.angle_beta   90.00
_cell.angle_gamma   90.00
#
_symmetry.space_group_name_H-M   'P 1'
#
loop_
_entity.id
_entity.type
_entity.pdbx_description
1 polymer ?
#
loop_
_entity_poly.entity_id
_entity_poly.type
_entity_poly.pdbx_seq_one_letter_code
_entity_poly.pdbx_strand_id
1 'polypeptide(L)'
;MQLVLNILLVFILINAVLKFSFWKLWQVAAAAVLSVVFLFWAYPYAMEQSQVTIQNALETPSILSNIAVLVTIEVALCIVFCFSELKGLFFAEKNRWNTFLKACPALLMFPVLFYLLTQSFFYFSGMDFFTITMLFSAGSALFIIGGAWCIQAFFPERDFRIEVHLLTSLFIGILGLIITSSSNLIYVPKSEPVSFKFLGIAFIIFIGIFILGMMINRWYWKLKR
;
A
#
# COMPACT_ATOMS: atom_id res chain seq x y z
N MET A 1 9.63 12.11 13.10
CA MET A 1 8.35 11.50 12.65
C MET A 1 7.99 11.91 11.23
N GLN A 2 7.91 13.21 10.91
CA GLN A 2 7.56 13.72 9.57
C GLN A 2 8.44 13.17 8.42
N LEU A 3 9.74 13.01 8.64
CA LEU A 3 10.65 12.46 7.62
C LEU A 3 10.29 11.01 7.23
N VAL A 4 9.95 10.17 8.20
CA VAL A 4 9.53 8.77 7.96
C VAL A 4 8.20 8.72 7.21
N LEU A 5 7.27 9.61 7.55
CA LEU A 5 5.99 9.73 6.87
C LEU A 5 6.17 10.17 5.42
N ASN A 6 7.01 11.17 5.15
CA ASN A 6 7.31 11.60 3.78
C ASN A 6 7.94 10.48 2.95
N ILE A 7 8.87 9.72 3.55
CA ILE A 7 9.44 8.54 2.88
C ILE A 7 8.33 7.51 2.57
N LEU A 8 7.46 7.19 3.54
CA LEU A 8 6.34 6.28 3.32
C LEU A 8 5.46 6.74 2.14
N LEU A 9 5.08 8.02 2.09
CA LEU A 9 4.27 8.58 1.01
C LEU A 9 4.93 8.40 -0.37
N VAL A 10 6.23 8.68 -0.46
CA VAL A 10 6.99 8.50 -1.71
C VAL A 10 7.00 7.03 -2.12
N PHE A 11 7.23 6.11 -1.19
CA PHE A 11 7.20 4.68 -1.48
C PHE A 11 5.81 4.21 -1.93
N ILE A 12 4.73 4.71 -1.34
CA ILE A 12 3.35 4.43 -1.77
C ILE A 12 3.13 4.91 -3.20
N LEU A 13 3.57 6.11 -3.55
CA LEU A 13 3.46 6.63 -4.93
C LEU A 13 4.26 5.76 -5.91
N ILE A 14 5.50 5.42 -5.58
CA ILE A 14 6.34 4.54 -6.41
C ILE A 14 5.65 3.18 -6.59
N ASN A 15 5.10 2.61 -5.52
CA ASN A 15 4.40 1.33 -5.58
C ASN A 15 3.14 1.39 -6.46
N ALA A 16 2.37 2.48 -6.37
CA ALA A 16 1.21 2.71 -7.22
C ALA A 16 1.61 2.78 -8.71
N VAL A 17 2.67 3.53 -9.05
CA VAL A 17 3.17 3.65 -10.42
C VAL A 17 3.71 2.30 -10.93
N LEU A 18 4.43 1.54 -10.09
CA LEU A 18 4.89 0.18 -10.40
C LEU A 18 3.70 -0.74 -10.73
N LYS A 19 2.62 -0.65 -9.96
CA LYS A 19 1.39 -1.43 -10.20
C LYS A 19 0.74 -1.07 -11.54
N PHE A 20 0.64 0.21 -11.87
CA PHE A 20 0.11 0.67 -13.15
C PHE A 20 0.98 0.27 -14.34
N SER A 21 2.28 0.07 -14.14
CA SER A 21 3.18 -0.42 -15.19
C SER A 21 2.80 -1.80 -15.73
N PHE A 22 2.10 -2.63 -14.95
CA PHE A 22 1.60 -3.94 -15.37
C PHE A 22 0.23 -3.89 -16.09
N TRP A 23 -0.44 -2.74 -16.05
CA TRP A 23 -1.78 -2.58 -16.59
C TRP A 23 -1.75 -2.26 -18.09
N LYS A 24 -2.85 -2.56 -18.79
CA LYS A 24 -3.02 -2.08 -20.18
C LYS A 24 -3.19 -0.56 -20.17
N LEU A 25 -2.75 0.12 -21.23
CA LEU A 25 -2.89 1.59 -21.36
C LEU A 25 -4.33 2.08 -21.12
N TRP A 26 -5.34 1.33 -21.57
CA TRP A 26 -6.76 1.63 -21.28
C TRP A 26 -7.10 1.60 -19.78
N GLN A 27 -6.53 0.66 -19.01
CA GLN A 27 -6.75 0.59 -17.57
C GLN A 27 -6.00 1.70 -16.83
N VAL A 28 -4.80 2.06 -17.29
CA VAL A 28 -4.03 3.19 -16.75
C VAL A 28 -4.77 4.50 -17.00
N ALA A 29 -5.31 4.69 -18.21
CA ALA A 29 -6.14 5.84 -18.55
C ALA A 29 -7.41 5.90 -17.68
N ALA A 30 -8.08 4.76 -17.47
CA ALA A 30 -9.24 4.70 -16.57
C ALA A 30 -8.87 5.06 -15.11
N ALA A 31 -7.71 4.60 -14.61
CA ALA A 31 -7.23 4.96 -13.28
C ALA A 31 -6.88 6.46 -13.16
N ALA A 32 -6.30 7.04 -14.20
CA ALA A 32 -6.02 8.48 -14.26
C ALA A 32 -7.30 9.33 -14.30
N VAL A 33 -8.32 8.90 -15.04
CA VAL A 33 -9.64 9.57 -15.00
C VAL A 33 -10.26 9.44 -13.61
N LEU A 34 -10.18 8.26 -13.00
CA LEU A 34 -10.71 8.02 -11.65
C LEU A 34 -10.01 8.90 -10.59
N SER A 35 -8.68 9.08 -10.67
CA SER A 35 -7.97 9.95 -9.74
C SER A 35 -8.37 11.41 -9.88
N VAL A 36 -8.58 11.90 -11.11
CA VAL A 36 -9.08 13.26 -11.37
C VAL A 36 -10.48 13.45 -10.80
N VAL A 37 -11.40 12.52 -11.08
CA VAL A 37 -12.78 12.56 -10.55
C VAL A 37 -12.77 12.56 -9.02
N PHE A 38 -11.93 11.71 -8.40
CA PHE A 38 -11.77 11.67 -6.95
C PHE A 38 -11.27 13.01 -6.39
N LEU A 39 -10.28 13.65 -7.02
CA LEU A 39 -9.75 14.94 -6.57
C LEU A 39 -10.78 16.07 -6.67
N PHE A 40 -11.59 16.12 -7.74
CA PHE A 40 -12.68 17.09 -7.84
C PHE A 40 -13.81 16.83 -6.85
N TRP A 41 -14.08 15.57 -6.52
CA TRP A 41 -15.05 15.22 -5.48
C TRP A 41 -14.53 15.53 -4.07
N ALA A 42 -13.23 15.33 -3.83
CA ALA A 42 -12.59 15.57 -2.55
C ALA A 42 -12.20 17.04 -2.32
N TYR A 43 -12.18 17.85 -3.38
CA TYR A 43 -11.90 19.29 -3.36
C TYR A 43 -12.59 20.09 -2.24
N PRO A 44 -13.92 20.07 -2.08
CA PRO A 44 -14.59 20.85 -1.04
C PRO A 44 -14.15 20.45 0.36
N TYR A 45 -13.94 19.15 0.61
CA TYR A 45 -13.44 18.64 1.89
C TYR A 45 -11.99 19.05 2.15
N ALA A 46 -11.16 19.12 1.11
CA ALA A 46 -9.77 19.56 1.22
C ALA A 46 -9.66 21.05 1.55
N MET A 47 -10.61 21.88 1.12
CA MET A 47 -10.63 23.32 1.44
C MET A 47 -10.97 23.60 2.91
N GLU A 48 -11.85 22.80 3.50
CA GLU A 48 -12.27 22.96 4.90
C GLU A 48 -11.21 22.49 5.90
N GLN A 49 -10.25 21.69 5.44
CA GLN A 49 -9.27 21.05 6.29
C GLN A 49 -8.07 21.99 6.58
N SER A 50 -7.79 22.27 7.85
CA SER A 50 -6.60 23.06 8.25
C SER A 50 -5.32 22.22 8.28
N GLN A 51 -4.16 22.83 7.99
CA GLN A 51 -2.85 22.18 8.04
C GLN A 51 -2.57 21.56 9.41
N VAL A 52 -2.97 22.25 10.48
CA VAL A 52 -2.76 21.82 11.86
C VAL A 52 -3.64 20.61 12.19
N THR A 53 -4.86 20.56 11.67
CA THR A 53 -5.77 19.42 11.86
C THR A 53 -5.21 18.15 11.21
N ILE A 54 -4.60 18.24 10.02
CA ILE A 54 -3.99 17.08 9.35
C ILE A 54 -2.75 16.61 10.12
N GLN A 55 -1.90 17.53 10.58
CA GLN A 55 -0.72 17.18 11.37
C GLN A 55 -1.11 16.53 12.70
N ASN A 56 -2.08 17.11 13.42
CA ASN A 56 -2.60 16.52 14.65
C ASN A 56 -3.26 15.15 14.41
N ALA A 57 -3.93 14.97 13.27
CA ALA A 57 -4.50 13.67 12.91
C ALA A 57 -3.42 12.60 12.66
N LEU A 58 -2.31 12.96 12.02
CA LEU A 58 -1.17 12.08 11.76
C LEU A 58 -0.29 11.83 13.00
N GLU A 59 -0.49 12.59 14.07
CA GLU A 59 0.15 12.38 15.37
C GLU A 59 -0.75 11.61 16.35
N THR A 60 -2.04 11.48 16.03
CA THR A 60 -3.01 10.76 16.87
C THR A 60 -2.84 9.24 16.72
N PRO A 61 -2.54 8.48 17.79
CA PRO A 61 -2.27 7.05 17.70
C PRO A 61 -3.42 6.21 17.12
N SER A 62 -4.68 6.60 17.37
CA SER A 62 -5.86 5.88 16.86
C SER A 62 -6.00 5.98 15.34
N ILE A 63 -5.72 7.16 14.78
CA ILE A 63 -5.76 7.40 13.33
C ILE A 63 -4.59 6.68 12.66
N LEU A 64 -3.40 6.76 13.27
CA LEU A 64 -2.20 6.07 12.78
C LEU A 64 -2.39 4.54 12.74
N SER A 65 -3.04 3.97 13.75
CA SER A 65 -3.39 2.55 13.79
C SER A 65 -4.36 2.16 12.67
N ASN A 66 -5.39 2.96 12.40
CA ASN A 66 -6.31 2.71 11.29
C ASN A 66 -5.60 2.77 9.92
N ILE A 67 -4.68 3.74 9.74
CA ILE A 67 -3.84 3.83 8.55
C ILE A 67 -2.96 2.57 8.44
N ALA A 68 -2.39 2.08 9.54
CA ALA A 68 -1.57 0.87 9.56
C ALA A 68 -2.35 -0.37 9.14
N VAL A 69 -3.62 -0.51 9.55
CA VAL A 69 -4.50 -1.59 9.08
C VAL A 69 -4.72 -1.48 7.57
N LEU A 70 -4.96 -0.28 7.06
CA LEU A 70 -5.14 -0.08 5.62
C LEU A 70 -3.85 -0.39 4.84
N VAL A 71 -2.69 -0.01 5.39
CA VAL A 71 -1.37 -0.35 4.83
C VAL A 71 -1.14 -1.86 4.81
N THR A 72 -1.45 -2.57 5.89
CA THR A 72 -1.24 -4.04 5.94
C THR A 72 -2.14 -4.78 4.95
N ILE A 73 -3.39 -4.34 4.76
CA ILE A 73 -4.29 -4.88 3.73
C ILE A 73 -3.70 -4.66 2.34
N GLU A 74 -3.21 -3.46 2.04
CA GLU A 74 -2.61 -3.17 0.73
C GLU A 74 -1.36 -4.00 0.48
N VAL A 75 -0.45 -4.09 1.46
CA VAL A 75 0.76 -4.90 1.35
C VAL A 75 0.41 -6.37 1.12
N ALA A 76 -0.59 -6.91 1.83
CA ALA A 76 -1.07 -8.27 1.62
C ALA A 76 -1.60 -8.47 0.19
N LEU A 77 -2.39 -7.53 -0.34
CA LEU A 77 -2.89 -7.58 -1.71
C LEU A 77 -1.75 -7.52 -2.73
N CYS A 78 -0.75 -6.67 -2.53
CA CYS A 78 0.43 -6.56 -3.40
C CYS A 78 1.27 -7.84 -3.40
N ILE A 79 1.46 -8.47 -2.24
CA ILE A 79 2.17 -9.75 -2.12
C ILE A 79 1.42 -10.85 -2.88
N VAL A 80 0.11 -10.98 -2.67
CA VAL A 80 -0.72 -11.97 -3.38
C VAL A 80 -0.68 -11.72 -4.90
N PHE A 81 -0.71 -10.46 -5.33
CA PHE A 81 -0.58 -10.07 -6.73
C PHE A 81 0.78 -10.49 -7.31
N CYS A 82 1.90 -10.17 -6.64
CA CYS A 82 3.25 -10.58 -7.08
C CYS A 82 3.37 -12.10 -7.19
N PHE A 83 2.89 -12.86 -6.20
CA PHE A 83 2.92 -14.33 -6.26
C PHE A 83 2.05 -14.89 -7.39
N SER A 84 0.91 -14.26 -7.67
CA SER A 84 0.04 -14.65 -8.78
C SER A 84 0.70 -14.41 -10.14
N GLU A 85 1.34 -13.25 -10.35
CA GLU A 85 2.07 -12.97 -11.59
C GLU A 85 3.30 -13.87 -11.75
N LEU A 86 4.07 -14.11 -10.68
CA LEU A 86 5.19 -15.07 -10.69
C LEU A 86 4.72 -16.48 -11.07
N LYS A 87 3.63 -16.97 -10.47
CA LYS A 87 3.06 -18.28 -10.84
C LYS A 87 2.58 -18.31 -12.29
N GLY A 88 1.99 -17.23 -12.78
CA GLY A 88 1.57 -17.10 -14.17
C GLY A 88 2.73 -17.17 -15.16
N LEU A 89 3.89 -16.61 -14.79
CA LEU A 89 5.11 -16.64 -15.60
C LEU A 89 5.77 -18.02 -15.62
N PHE A 90 5.85 -18.72 -14.48
CA PHE A 90 6.55 -20.00 -14.38
C PHE A 90 5.69 -21.25 -14.66
N PHE A 91 4.39 -21.23 -14.34
CA PHE A 91 3.52 -22.43 -14.39
C PHE A 91 2.38 -22.36 -15.41
N ALA A 92 2.26 -21.27 -16.19
CA ALA A 92 1.24 -21.07 -17.22
C ALA A 92 -0.24 -21.29 -16.76
N GLU A 93 -0.51 -21.27 -15.45
CA GLU A 93 -1.86 -21.42 -14.91
C GLU A 93 -2.60 -20.07 -14.97
N LYS A 94 -3.55 -19.96 -15.90
CA LYS A 94 -4.48 -18.82 -15.96
C LYS A 94 -5.56 -18.96 -14.89
N ASN A 95 -5.28 -18.48 -13.69
CA ASN A 95 -6.30 -18.43 -12.64
C ASN A 95 -7.16 -17.16 -12.76
N ARG A 96 -8.49 -17.28 -12.74
CA ARG A 96 -9.45 -16.16 -12.89
C ARG A 96 -9.28 -15.08 -11.81
N TRP A 97 -8.82 -15.48 -10.62
CA TRP A 97 -8.44 -14.59 -9.52
C TRP A 97 -7.44 -13.51 -9.94
N ASN A 98 -6.54 -13.82 -10.88
CA ASN A 98 -5.53 -12.87 -11.35
C ASN A 98 -6.15 -11.65 -12.04
N THR A 99 -7.35 -11.77 -12.63
CA THR A 99 -8.05 -10.64 -13.26
C THR A 99 -8.66 -9.71 -12.22
N PHE A 100 -9.18 -10.26 -11.12
CA PHE A 100 -9.76 -9.47 -10.02
C PHE A 100 -8.67 -8.76 -9.22
N LEU A 101 -7.54 -9.44 -8.94
CA LEU A 101 -6.37 -8.84 -8.30
C LEU A 101 -5.74 -7.73 -9.17
N LYS A 102 -5.75 -7.89 -10.51
CA LYS A 102 -5.36 -6.83 -11.44
C LYS A 102 -6.31 -5.64 -11.45
N ALA A 103 -7.58 -5.82 -11.09
CA ALA A 103 -8.57 -4.75 -11.12
C ALA A 103 -8.51 -3.83 -9.89
N CYS A 104 -7.88 -4.27 -8.79
CA CYS A 104 -7.84 -3.48 -7.57
C CYS A 104 -6.78 -2.36 -7.72
N PRO A 105 -7.15 -1.07 -7.74
CA PRO A 105 -6.18 0.03 -7.76
C PRO A 105 -5.34 0.04 -6.48
N ALA A 106 -4.20 0.74 -6.48
CA ALA A 106 -3.47 1.02 -5.24
C ALA A 106 -4.36 1.88 -4.33
N LEU A 107 -4.95 1.28 -3.28
CA LEU A 107 -6.00 1.91 -2.48
C LEU A 107 -5.46 3.11 -1.69
N LEU A 108 -4.24 2.97 -1.17
CA LEU A 108 -3.47 4.00 -0.48
C LEU A 108 -3.17 5.20 -1.38
N MET A 109 -3.25 5.06 -2.70
CA MET A 109 -3.04 6.19 -3.60
C MET A 109 -4.04 7.32 -3.35
N PHE A 110 -5.32 6.99 -3.08
CA PHE A 110 -6.37 8.00 -2.85
C PHE A 110 -6.12 8.88 -1.61
N PRO A 111 -5.88 8.34 -0.40
CA PRO A 111 -5.57 9.17 0.76
C PRO A 111 -4.26 9.94 0.59
N VAL A 112 -3.28 9.41 -0.15
CA VAL A 112 -2.03 10.14 -0.46
C VAL A 112 -2.30 11.31 -1.40
N LEU A 113 -3.09 11.11 -2.45
CA LEU A 113 -3.47 12.19 -3.37
C LEU A 113 -4.26 13.30 -2.66
N PHE A 114 -5.17 12.93 -1.75
CA PHE A 114 -5.89 13.89 -0.92
C PHE A 114 -4.94 14.70 -0.01
N TYR A 115 -4.02 14.01 0.67
CA TYR A 115 -3.01 14.67 1.49
C TYR A 115 -2.16 15.65 0.68
N LEU A 116 -1.68 15.25 -0.50
CA LEU A 116 -0.88 16.13 -1.36
C LEU A 116 -1.68 17.30 -1.93
N LEU A 117 -2.97 17.12 -2.23
CA LEU A 117 -3.85 18.22 -2.64
C LEU A 117 -3.98 19.26 -1.51
N THR A 118 -4.26 18.82 -0.28
CA THR A 118 -4.35 19.73 0.87
C THR A 118 -3.03 20.48 1.11
N GLN A 119 -1.87 19.79 1.01
CA GLN A 119 -0.56 20.43 1.12
C GLN A 119 -0.32 21.47 0.01
N SER A 120 -0.80 21.20 -1.21
CA SER A 120 -0.66 22.13 -2.34
C SER A 120 -1.43 23.44 -2.12
N PHE A 121 -2.61 23.39 -1.46
CA PHE A 121 -3.35 24.60 -1.09
C PHE A 121 -2.58 25.51 -0.13
N PHE A 122 -1.89 24.94 0.85
CA PHE A 122 -1.08 25.72 1.78
C PHE A 122 0.19 26.27 1.13
N TYR A 123 0.82 25.50 0.25
CA TYR A 123 2.04 25.93 -0.42
C TYR A 123 1.78 27.04 -1.45
N PHE A 124 0.67 26.97 -2.18
CA PHE A 124 0.27 27.94 -3.20
C PHE A 124 -0.85 28.88 -2.74
N SER A 125 -0.74 29.42 -1.53
CA SER A 125 -1.77 30.27 -0.88
C SER A 125 -2.13 31.58 -1.61
N GLY A 126 -1.46 31.90 -2.73
CA GLY A 126 -1.73 33.06 -3.59
C GLY A 126 -2.56 32.77 -4.85
N MET A 127 -2.98 31.53 -5.09
CA MET A 127 -3.81 31.14 -6.23
C MET A 127 -5.19 30.67 -5.78
N ASP A 128 -6.17 30.78 -6.67
CA ASP A 128 -7.52 30.25 -6.41
C ASP A 128 -7.49 28.71 -6.25
N PHE A 129 -8.23 28.20 -5.26
CA PHE A 129 -8.27 26.79 -4.90
C PHE A 129 -8.72 25.91 -6.06
N PHE A 130 -9.62 26.42 -6.90
CA PHE A 130 -10.06 25.72 -8.11
C PHE A 130 -8.92 25.54 -9.11
N THR A 131 -8.11 26.59 -9.31
CA THR A 131 -6.95 26.55 -10.22
C THR A 131 -5.90 25.57 -9.73
N ILE A 132 -5.62 25.55 -8.42
CA ILE A 132 -4.69 24.59 -7.82
C ILE A 132 -5.19 23.15 -8.01
N THR A 133 -6.48 22.91 -7.79
CA THR A 133 -7.10 21.59 -7.97
C THR A 133 -7.05 21.11 -9.41
N MET A 134 -7.31 22.00 -10.36
CA MET A 134 -7.21 21.69 -11.78
C MET A 134 -5.77 21.33 -12.17
N LEU A 135 -4.79 22.13 -11.73
CA LEU A 135 -3.37 21.87 -12.00
C LEU A 135 -2.90 20.57 -11.35
N PHE A 136 -3.25 20.35 -10.09
CA PHE A 136 -2.86 19.16 -9.33
C PHE A 136 -3.50 17.89 -9.88
N SER A 137 -4.78 17.95 -10.26
CA SER A 137 -5.48 16.81 -10.88
C SER A 137 -4.88 16.47 -12.24
N ALA A 138 -4.63 17.45 -13.10
CA ALA A 138 -3.92 17.26 -14.37
C ALA A 138 -2.52 16.68 -14.15
N GLY A 139 -1.76 17.21 -13.19
CA GLY A 139 -0.45 16.73 -12.80
C GLY A 139 -0.48 15.28 -12.30
N SER A 140 -1.47 14.90 -11.49
CA SER A 140 -1.64 13.53 -10.99
C SER A 140 -1.96 12.54 -12.10
N ALA A 141 -2.78 12.93 -13.09
CA ALA A 141 -3.10 12.10 -14.25
C ALA A 141 -1.86 11.89 -15.12
N LEU A 142 -1.10 12.96 -15.38
CA LEU A 142 0.18 12.89 -16.08
C LEU A 142 1.19 12.04 -15.32
N PHE A 143 1.23 12.13 -14.00
CA PHE A 143 2.10 11.32 -13.16
C PHE A 143 1.75 9.83 -13.26
N ILE A 144 0.47 9.47 -13.27
CA ILE A 144 0.03 8.07 -13.43
C ILE A 144 0.45 7.52 -14.81
N ILE A 145 0.11 8.25 -15.88
CA ILE A 145 0.36 7.80 -17.26
C ILE A 145 1.86 7.82 -17.56
N GLY A 146 2.50 8.96 -17.31
CA GLY A 146 3.93 9.18 -17.56
C GLY A 146 4.80 8.34 -16.64
N GLY A 147 4.40 8.14 -15.40
CA GLY A 147 5.09 7.26 -14.46
C GLY A 147 5.04 5.79 -14.92
N ALA A 148 3.87 5.29 -15.34
CA ALA A 148 3.75 3.93 -15.85
C ALA A 148 4.64 3.70 -17.07
N TRP A 149 4.66 4.68 -18.00
CA TRP A 149 5.53 4.66 -19.18
C TRP A 149 7.02 4.74 -18.82
N CYS A 150 7.39 5.61 -17.88
CA CYS A 150 8.76 5.75 -17.38
C CYS A 150 9.28 4.43 -16.78
N ILE A 151 8.48 3.76 -15.96
CA ILE A 151 8.85 2.45 -15.38
C ILE A 151 8.95 1.38 -16.47
N GLN A 152 8.09 1.43 -17.50
CA GLN A 152 8.21 0.53 -18.65
C GLN A 152 9.50 0.76 -19.44
N ALA A 153 9.96 2.00 -19.55
CA ALA A 153 11.22 2.35 -20.20
C ALA A 153 12.45 1.96 -19.37
N PHE A 154 12.43 2.20 -18.05
CA PHE A 154 13.56 1.88 -17.16
C PHE A 154 13.72 0.38 -16.88
N PHE A 155 12.61 -0.34 -16.71
CA PHE A 155 12.60 -1.77 -16.42
C PHE A 155 11.77 -2.50 -17.47
N PRO A 156 12.37 -2.86 -18.63
CA PRO A 156 11.66 -3.55 -19.70
C PRO A 156 11.30 -4.99 -19.31
N GLU A 157 12.15 -5.64 -18.51
CA GLU A 157 11.95 -7.01 -18.05
C GLU A 157 10.77 -7.11 -17.09
N ARG A 158 9.88 -8.08 -17.31
CA ARG A 158 8.70 -8.28 -16.46
C ARG A 158 9.05 -8.86 -15.10
N ASP A 159 10.00 -9.79 -15.06
CA ASP A 159 10.38 -10.50 -13.84
C ASP A 159 10.99 -9.54 -12.82
N PHE A 160 11.96 -8.74 -13.27
CA PHE A 160 12.59 -7.69 -12.45
C PHE A 160 11.56 -6.67 -11.93
N ARG A 161 10.59 -6.26 -12.75
CA ARG A 161 9.54 -5.34 -12.32
C ARG A 161 8.70 -5.91 -11.17
N ILE A 162 8.41 -7.22 -11.19
CA ILE A 162 7.63 -7.88 -10.14
C ILE A 162 8.44 -7.95 -8.84
N GLU A 163 9.74 -8.23 -8.93
CA GLU A 163 10.64 -8.24 -7.78
C GLU A 163 10.74 -6.84 -7.12
N VAL A 164 10.90 -5.79 -7.93
CA VAL A 164 10.92 -4.40 -7.41
C VAL A 164 9.58 -4.03 -6.78
N HIS A 165 8.46 -4.45 -7.38
CA HIS A 165 7.13 -4.22 -6.79
C HIS A 165 6.95 -4.96 -5.45
N LEU A 166 7.44 -6.20 -5.36
CA LEU A 166 7.44 -6.97 -4.12
C LEU A 166 8.30 -6.29 -3.05
N LEU A 167 9.53 -5.91 -3.39
CA LEU A 167 10.45 -5.28 -2.45
C LEU A 167 9.91 -3.94 -1.93
N THR A 168 9.38 -3.10 -2.82
CA THR A 168 8.76 -1.83 -2.42
C THR A 168 7.54 -2.02 -1.53
N SER A 169 6.69 -3.03 -1.79
CA SER A 169 5.55 -3.35 -0.92
C SER A 169 5.99 -3.79 0.48
N LEU A 170 7.09 -4.54 0.58
CA LEU A 170 7.67 -4.97 1.85
C LEU A 170 8.21 -3.76 2.62
N PHE A 171 8.92 -2.84 1.94
CA PHE A 171 9.38 -1.58 2.53
C PHE A 171 8.23 -0.72 3.07
N ILE A 172 7.12 -0.60 2.32
CA ILE A 172 5.92 0.11 2.79
C ILE A 172 5.37 -0.53 4.07
N GLY A 173 5.31 -1.87 4.12
CA GLY A 173 4.89 -2.60 5.32
C GLY A 173 5.78 -2.32 6.53
N ILE A 174 7.11 -2.36 6.35
CA ILE A 174 8.07 -2.05 7.42
C ILE A 174 7.91 -0.59 7.89
N LEU A 175 7.86 0.37 6.97
CA LEU A 175 7.70 1.78 7.29
C LEU A 175 6.38 2.06 8.01
N GLY A 176 5.28 1.42 7.58
CA GLY A 176 3.98 1.49 8.25
C GLY A 176 4.04 0.99 9.69
N LEU A 177 4.76 -0.11 9.94
CA LEU A 177 4.99 -0.62 11.30
C LEU A 177 5.83 0.35 12.15
N ILE A 178 6.89 0.93 11.59
CA ILE A 178 7.75 1.91 12.29
C ILE A 178 6.96 3.16 12.69
N ILE A 179 6.09 3.64 11.80
CA ILE A 179 5.25 4.81 12.07
C ILE A 179 4.27 4.51 13.23
N THR A 180 3.69 3.32 13.25
CA THR A 180 2.72 2.90 14.28
C THR A 180 3.36 2.55 15.63
N SER A 181 4.57 2.01 15.63
CA SER A 181 5.31 1.72 16.86
C SER A 181 5.74 3.01 17.57
N SER A 182 6.00 4.07 16.81
CA SER A 182 6.42 5.36 17.36
C SER A 182 5.29 6.09 18.12
N SER A 183 4.01 5.84 17.80
CA SER A 183 2.86 6.45 18.50
C SER A 183 2.46 5.71 19.78
N ASN A 184 3.01 4.52 20.03
CA ASN A 184 2.70 3.66 21.18
C ASN A 184 3.75 3.70 22.30
N LEU A 185 4.60 4.73 22.37
CA LEU A 185 5.48 4.92 23.52
C LEU A 185 4.74 5.38 24.80
N ILE A 186 3.40 5.35 24.81
CA ILE A 186 2.61 5.23 26.05
C ILE A 186 2.46 3.74 26.41
N TYR A 187 3.54 2.98 26.32
CA TYR A 187 3.67 1.80 27.15
C TYR A 187 3.97 2.35 28.54
N VAL A 188 2.92 2.64 29.33
CA VAL A 188 3.11 2.51 30.78
C VAL A 188 3.49 1.05 30.94
N PRO A 189 4.74 0.71 31.33
CA PRO A 189 5.07 -0.67 31.60
C PRO A 189 4.19 -1.09 32.77
N LYS A 190 3.04 -1.70 32.46
CA LYS A 190 2.52 -2.69 33.38
C LYS A 190 3.55 -3.79 33.34
N SER A 191 4.36 -3.83 34.38
CA SER A 191 5.29 -4.90 34.72
C SER A 191 4.47 -6.18 34.96
N GLU A 192 3.81 -6.69 33.93
CA GLU A 192 3.26 -8.03 33.98
C GLU A 192 4.45 -8.98 33.88
N PRO A 193 4.73 -9.80 34.91
CA PRO A 193 5.85 -10.72 34.87
C PRO A 193 5.67 -11.62 33.65
N VAL A 194 6.78 -11.92 32.96
CA VAL A 194 6.79 -12.78 31.76
C VAL A 194 6.01 -14.05 32.09
N SER A 195 4.80 -14.13 31.57
CA SER A 195 3.87 -15.19 31.90
C SER A 195 4.22 -16.38 31.02
N PHE A 196 5.17 -17.19 31.51
CA PHE A 196 5.66 -18.44 30.90
C PHE A 196 4.52 -19.36 30.42
N LYS A 197 3.31 -19.20 30.97
CA LYS A 197 2.08 -19.87 30.55
C LYS A 197 1.69 -19.53 29.10
N PHE A 198 1.72 -18.25 28.70
CA PHE A 198 1.40 -17.84 27.33
C PHE A 198 2.50 -18.23 26.35
N LEU A 199 3.76 -18.16 26.78
CA LEU A 199 4.91 -18.64 26.00
C LEU A 199 4.79 -20.14 25.71
N GLY A 200 4.41 -20.94 26.73
CA GLY A 200 4.18 -22.37 26.58
C GLY A 200 3.03 -22.68 25.62
N ILE A 201 1.91 -21.96 25.71
CA ILE A 201 0.77 -22.14 24.80
C ILE A 201 1.16 -21.80 23.35
N ALA A 202 1.88 -20.71 23.13
CA ALA A 202 2.36 -20.34 21.79
C ALA A 202 3.29 -21.42 21.20
N PHE A 203 4.17 -21.99 22.02
CA PHE A 203 5.09 -23.05 21.60
C PHE A 203 4.35 -24.37 21.25
N ILE A 204 3.33 -24.72 22.03
CA ILE A 204 2.48 -25.90 21.77
C ILE A 204 1.69 -25.72 20.47
N ILE A 205 1.11 -24.53 20.24
CA ILE A 205 0.38 -24.23 19.01
C ILE A 205 1.31 -24.32 17.79
N PHE A 206 2.53 -23.78 17.90
CA PHE A 206 3.53 -23.85 16.83
C PHE A 206 3.88 -25.30 16.46
N ILE A 207 4.14 -26.16 17.46
CA ILE A 207 4.40 -27.58 17.25
C ILE A 207 3.18 -28.28 16.63
N GLY A 208 1.97 -27.96 17.09
CA GLY A 208 0.73 -28.55 16.57
C GLY A 208 0.53 -28.26 15.08
N ILE A 209 0.70 -27.00 14.66
CA ILE A 209 0.62 -26.58 13.26
C ILE A 209 1.70 -27.26 12.42
N PHE A 210 2.92 -27.38 12.97
CA PHE A 210 4.03 -28.03 12.28
C PHE A 210 3.78 -29.51 12.00
N ILE A 211 3.24 -30.24 12.99
CA ILE A 211 2.87 -31.66 12.84
C ILE A 211 1.72 -31.83 11.85
N LEU A 212 0.70 -30.97 11.91
CA LEU A 212 -0.40 -30.95 10.96
C LEU A 212 0.10 -30.73 9.52
N GLY A 213 1.00 -29.76 9.33
CA GLY A 213 1.64 -29.49 8.04
C GLY A 213 2.42 -30.70 7.51
N MET A 214 3.17 -31.39 8.37
CA MET A 214 3.87 -32.62 7.99
C MET A 214 2.92 -33.75 7.62
N MET A 215 1.81 -33.93 8.35
CA MET A 215 0.80 -34.96 8.05
C MET A 215 0.12 -34.71 6.71
N ILE A 216 -0.28 -33.46 6.45
CA ILE A 216 -0.89 -33.06 5.17
C ILE A 216 0.07 -33.30 4.01
N ASN A 217 1.35 -32.93 4.17
CA ASN A 217 2.37 -33.20 3.15
C ASN A 217 2.50 -34.72 2.90
N ARG A 218 2.56 -35.53 3.96
CA ARG A 218 2.65 -37.00 3.85
C ARG A 218 1.43 -37.62 3.18
N TRP A 219 0.22 -37.12 3.45
CA TRP A 219 -1.01 -37.57 2.80
C TRP A 219 -1.08 -37.15 1.33
N TYR A 220 -0.69 -35.93 1.01
CA TYR A 220 -0.65 -35.42 -0.36
C TYR A 220 0.26 -36.29 -1.26
N TRP A 221 1.44 -36.68 -0.78
CA TRP A 221 2.34 -37.56 -1.53
C TRP A 221 1.89 -39.03 -1.59
N LYS A 222 1.08 -39.51 -0.64
CA LYS A 222 0.48 -40.85 -0.70
C LYS A 222 -0.68 -40.95 -1.69
N LEU A 223 -1.46 -39.88 -1.88
CA LEU A 223 -2.58 -39.83 -2.82
C LEU A 223 -2.15 -39.66 -4.28
N LYS A 224 -0.89 -39.25 -4.52
CA LYS A 224 -0.33 -39.00 -5.85
C LYS A 224 0.44 -40.19 -6.43
N ARG A 225 0.45 -41.33 -5.73
CA ARG A 225 1.05 -42.60 -6.13
C ARG A 225 -0.04 -43.63 -6.37
#